data_AF-A0A2P6QEX7-F1
#
_entry.id   AF-A0A2P6QEX7-F1
#
_cell.length_a   1.000
_cell.length_b   1.000
_cell.length_c   1.000
_cell.angle_alpha   90.00
_cell.angle_beta   90.00
_cell.angle_gamma   90.00
#
_symmetry.space_group_name_H-M   'P 1'
#
loop_
_entity.id
_entity.type
_entity.pdbx_description
1 polymer ?
#
loop_
_entity_poly.entity_id
_entity_poly.type
_entity_poly.pdbx_seq_one_letter_code
_entity_poly.pdbx_strand_id
1 'polypeptide(L)'
;MTWIHLSVHSSYTDTPVTPFEVHRLEDHNPSFTATMGSIQGAERYAVVTGANKGIGFEVVRQLACRGIVVVLTARDEKRGREATAKLHHDHHLHANVVFHQLDVLDPLSVQSLANFIHDTFGRLDILVNNAGASGVLVVEEELKALNIDPTSWLSGQAVNTVQGAIKSTYEKAEECLNTNYYGVKRVTEALLPLLKLSTAGARIVNVSSLRSELKRIPSEAIRNELGNVEALTEEKVDAVLRRFLHDFKENSLEANGWTMMLPSYSISKATLNAYTRILAKKYPKMYVNCVHPGFVNTDLNWHTGTMTLQEGAAGPLKLALLPDGGPTGCYFYQTEVADF
;
A
#
# COMPACT_ATOMS: atom_id res chain seq x y z
N MET A 1 17.62 83.78 0.32
CA MET A 1 17.57 83.57 -1.14
C MET A 1 16.57 82.44 -1.38
N THR A 2 15.48 82.51 -2.13
CA THR A 2 14.71 83.56 -2.79
C THR A 2 13.38 82.86 -3.10
N TRP A 3 12.23 83.47 -2.78
CA TRP A 3 10.93 83.02 -3.28
C TRP A 3 10.70 83.65 -4.66
N ILE A 4 10.23 82.88 -5.66
CA ILE A 4 9.59 83.41 -6.86
C ILE A 4 8.34 82.57 -7.20
N HIS A 5 7.22 83.29 -7.29
CA HIS A 5 5.85 82.92 -7.60
C HIS A 5 5.57 82.98 -9.12
N LEU A 6 4.48 82.34 -9.58
CA LEU A 6 3.42 82.80 -10.53
C LEU A 6 2.80 81.58 -11.26
N SER A 7 1.59 81.11 -10.91
CA SER A 7 0.23 81.57 -11.34
C SER A 7 -0.02 81.37 -12.85
N VAL A 8 -1.16 80.82 -13.29
CA VAL A 8 -2.37 81.60 -13.71
C VAL A 8 -3.52 80.67 -14.20
N HIS A 9 -4.75 80.94 -13.71
CA HIS A 9 -6.13 80.76 -14.25
C HIS A 9 -6.78 79.36 -14.27
N SER A 10 -7.87 79.09 -13.53
CA SER A 10 -9.27 79.61 -13.56
C SER A 10 -10.12 79.12 -14.74
N SER A 11 -10.98 78.12 -14.47
CA SER A 11 -12.44 78.27 -14.65
C SER A 11 -13.17 77.00 -14.16
N TYR A 12 -14.02 77.20 -13.15
CA TYR A 12 -15.01 76.25 -12.65
C TYR A 12 -16.08 75.96 -13.72
N THR A 13 -16.48 74.70 -13.85
CA THR A 13 -17.86 74.32 -14.21
C THR A 13 -18.26 73.09 -13.42
N ASP A 14 -19.31 73.25 -12.61
CA ASP A 14 -20.00 72.25 -11.80
C ASP A 14 -20.52 71.06 -12.62
N THR A 15 -20.44 69.86 -12.06
CA THR A 15 -21.49 68.83 -12.13
C THR A 15 -21.27 67.75 -11.06
N PRO A 16 -22.33 67.16 -10.47
CA PRO A 16 -22.31 66.64 -9.11
C PRO A 16 -21.87 65.18 -8.98
N VAL A 17 -21.31 64.89 -7.80
CA VAL A 17 -20.86 63.60 -7.28
C VAL A 17 -22.05 62.67 -6.98
N THR A 18 -21.96 61.41 -7.40
CA THR A 18 -22.81 60.31 -6.90
C THR A 18 -22.03 59.43 -5.91
N PRO A 19 -22.65 58.90 -4.85
CA PRO A 19 -21.93 58.28 -3.73
C PRO A 19 -21.48 56.85 -4.06
N PHE A 20 -20.33 56.46 -3.52
CA PHE A 20 -19.83 55.09 -3.49
C PHE A 20 -20.74 54.21 -2.63
N GLU A 21 -21.32 53.16 -3.22
CA GLU A 21 -21.93 52.04 -2.49
C GLU A 21 -20.89 50.93 -2.28
N VAL A 22 -20.84 50.46 -1.03
CA VAL A 22 -20.03 49.34 -0.57
C VAL A 22 -20.79 48.05 -0.85
N HIS A 23 -20.28 47.19 -1.72
CA HIS A 23 -20.78 45.82 -1.86
C HIS A 23 -19.87 44.80 -1.19
N ARG A 24 -20.47 44.12 -0.21
CA ARG A 24 -20.03 42.89 0.46
C ARG A 24 -19.70 41.82 -0.59
N LEU A 25 -18.55 41.18 -0.46
CA LEU A 25 -18.25 39.92 -1.14
C LEU A 25 -19.00 38.81 -0.41
N GLU A 26 -19.98 38.18 -1.08
CA GLU A 26 -20.63 36.96 -0.63
C GLU A 26 -19.82 35.74 -1.05
N ASP A 27 -19.81 34.75 -0.16
CA ASP A 27 -19.14 33.45 -0.29
C ASP A 27 -19.71 32.63 -1.46
N HIS A 28 -18.87 32.27 -2.43
CA HIS A 28 -19.20 31.28 -3.45
C HIS A 28 -18.73 29.88 -3.03
N ASN A 29 -19.70 29.09 -2.56
CA ASN A 29 -19.61 27.63 -2.45
C ASN A 29 -20.07 27.01 -3.79
N PRO A 30 -19.19 26.38 -4.60
CA PRO A 30 -19.63 25.76 -5.84
C PRO A 30 -20.21 24.37 -5.55
N SER A 31 -21.53 24.25 -5.63
CA SER A 31 -22.20 22.97 -5.75
C SER A 31 -21.85 22.32 -7.09
N PHE A 32 -21.20 21.16 -7.04
CA PHE A 32 -20.92 20.34 -8.22
C PHE A 32 -22.16 19.53 -8.59
N THR A 33 -22.81 19.87 -9.70
CA THR A 33 -23.73 18.97 -10.42
C THR A 33 -23.36 18.93 -11.90
N ALA A 34 -22.30 18.19 -12.20
CA ALA A 34 -22.01 17.77 -13.57
C ALA A 34 -22.83 16.51 -13.89
N THR A 35 -23.77 16.63 -14.82
CA THR A 35 -24.51 15.51 -15.40
C THR A 35 -23.60 14.77 -16.39
N MET A 36 -23.14 13.57 -16.02
CA MET A 36 -22.45 12.64 -16.92
C MET A 36 -23.29 11.38 -17.15
N GLY A 37 -23.30 10.95 -18.42
CA GLY A 37 -24.00 9.77 -18.91
C GLY A 37 -23.63 8.49 -18.15
N SER A 38 -24.66 7.69 -17.94
CA SER A 38 -24.70 6.45 -17.17
C SER A 38 -23.77 5.35 -17.71
N ILE A 39 -22.76 4.99 -16.92
CA ILE A 39 -22.48 3.58 -16.61
C ILE A 39 -22.58 3.48 -15.09
N GLN A 40 -23.80 3.26 -14.60
CA GLN A 40 -24.13 3.36 -13.19
C GLN A 40 -23.77 2.07 -12.45
N GLY A 41 -22.48 1.88 -12.19
CA GLY A 41 -22.02 1.07 -11.07
C GLY A 41 -21.99 1.94 -9.81
N ALA A 42 -22.29 1.39 -8.63
CA ALA A 42 -22.14 2.13 -7.38
C ALA A 42 -20.67 2.57 -7.21
N GLU A 43 -20.46 3.82 -6.80
CA GLU A 43 -19.13 4.37 -6.52
C GLU A 43 -18.41 3.53 -5.47
N ARG A 44 -17.16 3.14 -5.75
CA ARG A 44 -16.33 2.33 -4.85
C ARG A 44 -15.11 3.09 -4.40
N TYR A 45 -14.73 2.89 -3.15
CA TYR A 45 -13.59 3.55 -2.53
C TYR A 45 -12.49 2.55 -2.22
N ALA A 46 -11.25 2.88 -2.58
CA ALA A 46 -10.09 2.05 -2.36
C ALA A 46 -9.00 2.78 -1.57
N VAL A 47 -8.27 2.05 -0.72
CA VAL A 47 -7.01 2.49 -0.12
C VAL A 47 -5.90 1.58 -0.62
N VAL A 48 -4.79 2.15 -1.08
CA VAL A 48 -3.58 1.39 -1.44
C VAL A 48 -2.40 1.90 -0.62
N THR A 49 -1.83 1.02 0.22
CA THR A 49 -0.73 1.41 1.11
C THR A 49 0.62 1.43 0.37
N GLY A 50 1.48 2.40 0.68
CA GLY A 50 2.84 2.49 0.09
C GLY A 50 2.82 2.65 -1.42
N ALA A 51 1.93 3.50 -1.93
CA ALA A 51 1.55 3.59 -3.33
C ALA A 51 2.20 4.77 -4.10
N ASN A 52 3.21 5.43 -3.53
CA ASN A 52 3.92 6.51 -4.23
C ASN A 52 4.91 6.03 -5.32
N LYS A 53 5.14 4.72 -5.43
CA LYS A 53 6.00 4.09 -6.46
C LYS A 53 5.67 2.60 -6.61
N GLY A 54 6.33 1.93 -7.55
CA GLY A 54 6.30 0.48 -7.69
C GLY A 54 4.91 -0.08 -7.99
N ILE A 55 4.65 -1.29 -7.50
CA ILE A 55 3.39 -2.02 -7.75
C ILE A 55 2.18 -1.23 -7.23
N GLY A 56 2.26 -0.67 -6.02
CA GLY A 56 1.16 0.10 -5.43
C GLY A 56 0.74 1.30 -6.29
N PHE A 57 1.69 2.03 -6.88
CA PHE A 57 1.39 3.13 -7.79
C PHE A 57 0.61 2.67 -9.02
N GLU A 58 1.04 1.55 -9.61
CA GLU A 58 0.38 0.99 -10.78
C GLU A 58 -1.01 0.41 -10.46
N VAL A 59 -1.20 -0.16 -9.26
CA VAL A 59 -2.51 -0.58 -8.76
C VAL A 59 -3.45 0.63 -8.62
N VAL A 60 -2.97 1.75 -8.05
CA VAL A 60 -3.76 2.99 -7.97
C VAL A 60 -4.19 3.44 -9.36
N ARG A 61 -3.25 3.53 -10.30
CA ARG A 61 -3.53 3.94 -11.68
C ARG A 61 -4.62 3.06 -12.31
N GLN A 62 -4.48 1.74 -12.23
CA GLN A 62 -5.40 0.81 -12.88
C GLN A 62 -6.78 0.72 -12.21
N LEU A 63 -6.88 0.93 -10.90
CA LEU A 63 -8.16 1.06 -10.20
C LEU A 63 -8.86 2.37 -10.60
N ALA A 64 -8.13 3.49 -10.61
CA ALA A 64 -8.66 4.80 -10.99
C ALA A 64 -9.14 4.85 -12.45
N CYS A 65 -8.44 4.17 -13.38
CA CYS A 65 -8.88 4.00 -14.77
C CYS A 65 -10.23 3.27 -14.89
N ARG A 66 -10.67 2.56 -13.86
CA ARG A 66 -11.95 1.82 -13.81
C ARG A 66 -13.03 2.57 -13.02
N GLY A 67 -12.84 3.86 -12.76
CA GLY A 67 -13.81 4.71 -12.08
C GLY A 67 -13.89 4.50 -10.56
N ILE A 68 -12.89 3.84 -9.96
CA ILE A 68 -12.81 3.69 -8.50
C ILE A 68 -12.10 4.91 -7.95
N VAL A 69 -12.63 5.50 -6.88
CA VAL A 69 -11.95 6.56 -6.14
C VAL A 69 -10.90 5.92 -5.24
N VAL A 70 -9.64 6.25 -5.47
CA VAL A 70 -8.50 5.63 -4.80
C VAL A 70 -7.77 6.64 -3.94
N VAL A 71 -7.63 6.31 -2.66
CA VAL A 71 -6.73 6.99 -1.74
C VAL A 71 -5.34 6.38 -1.89
N LEU A 72 -4.48 7.09 -2.62
CA LEU A 72 -3.06 6.82 -2.70
C LEU A 72 -2.44 7.22 -1.36
N THR A 73 -1.74 6.31 -0.69
CA THR A 73 -1.04 6.63 0.55
C THR A 73 0.47 6.42 0.46
N ALA A 74 1.20 7.21 1.24
CA ALA A 74 2.65 7.15 1.33
C ALA A 74 3.11 7.65 2.71
N ARG A 75 4.19 7.08 3.21
CA ARG A 75 4.80 7.54 4.49
C ARG A 75 5.34 8.97 4.38
N ASP A 76 5.93 9.28 3.22
CA ASP A 76 6.52 10.58 2.93
C ASP A 76 5.52 11.42 2.15
N GLU A 77 5.15 12.56 2.73
CA GLU A 77 4.09 13.41 2.19
C GLU A 77 4.45 14.00 0.82
N LYS A 78 5.70 14.46 0.68
CA LYS A 78 6.18 15.06 -0.58
C LYS A 78 6.11 14.06 -1.72
N ARG A 79 6.66 12.86 -1.53
CA ARG A 79 6.64 11.79 -2.53
C ARG A 79 5.23 11.32 -2.85
N GLY A 80 4.35 11.31 -1.86
CA GLY A 80 2.93 11.03 -2.04
C GLY A 80 2.24 12.05 -2.96
N ARG A 81 2.38 13.34 -2.66
CA ARG A 81 1.83 14.43 -3.48
C ARG A 81 2.40 14.44 -4.90
N GLU A 82 3.71 14.22 -5.05
CA GLU A 82 4.34 14.09 -6.37
C GLU A 82 3.80 12.91 -7.18
N ALA A 83 3.56 11.75 -6.53
CA ALA A 83 2.97 10.59 -7.18
C ALA A 83 1.52 10.87 -7.62
N THR A 84 0.71 11.49 -6.76
CA THR A 84 -0.66 11.89 -7.11
C THR A 84 -0.69 12.89 -8.26
N ALA A 85 0.19 13.90 -8.26
CA ALA A 85 0.30 14.86 -9.35
C ALA A 85 0.64 14.20 -10.70
N LYS A 86 1.51 13.17 -10.70
CA LYS A 86 1.81 12.38 -11.91
C LYS A 86 0.59 11.66 -12.46
N LEU A 87 -0.27 11.12 -11.61
CA LEU A 87 -1.51 10.47 -12.04
C LEU A 87 -2.54 11.48 -12.55
N HIS A 88 -2.56 12.67 -11.96
CA HIS A 88 -3.44 13.78 -12.34
C HIS A 88 -3.10 14.42 -13.70
N HIS A 89 -1.89 14.19 -14.24
CA HIS A 89 -1.58 14.57 -15.62
C HIS A 89 -2.44 13.81 -16.65
N ASP A 90 -2.98 12.65 -16.29
CA ASP A 90 -4.06 12.02 -17.04
C ASP A 90 -5.40 12.65 -16.60
N HIS A 91 -5.98 13.47 -17.47
CA HIS A 91 -7.23 14.18 -17.19
C HIS A 91 -8.39 13.26 -16.80
N HIS A 92 -8.36 11.98 -17.21
CA HIS A 92 -9.38 11.00 -16.85
C HIS A 92 -9.24 10.48 -15.41
N LEU A 93 -8.07 10.66 -14.77
CA LEU A 93 -7.78 10.11 -13.44
C LEU A 93 -7.82 11.17 -12.33
N HIS A 94 -7.82 12.45 -12.67
CA HIS A 94 -7.74 13.55 -11.69
C HIS A 94 -8.80 13.44 -10.58
N ALA A 95 -10.06 13.18 -10.94
CA ALA A 95 -11.17 13.07 -9.98
C ALA A 95 -11.13 11.78 -9.14
N ASN A 96 -10.40 10.76 -9.58
CA ASN A 96 -10.43 9.41 -9.02
C ASN A 96 -9.25 9.10 -8.10
N VAL A 97 -8.31 10.03 -7.90
CA VAL A 97 -7.13 9.81 -7.05
C VAL A 97 -6.99 10.93 -6.03
N VAL A 98 -7.03 10.56 -4.75
CA VAL A 98 -6.80 11.46 -3.62
C VAL A 98 -5.57 11.00 -2.85
N PHE A 99 -4.80 11.94 -2.32
CA PHE A 99 -3.65 11.62 -1.48
C PHE A 99 -4.00 11.73 0.01
N HIS A 100 -3.55 10.77 0.81
CA HIS A 100 -3.47 10.91 2.27
C HIS A 100 -2.17 10.30 2.79
N GLN A 101 -1.49 10.97 3.72
CA GLN A 101 -0.26 10.43 4.34
C GLN A 101 -0.59 9.16 5.14
N LEU A 102 0.26 8.14 5.05
CA LEU A 102 0.17 6.94 5.87
C LEU A 102 1.57 6.37 6.11
N ASP A 103 2.02 6.42 7.35
CA ASP A 103 3.04 5.51 7.85
C ASP A 103 2.36 4.36 8.58
N VAL A 104 2.46 3.15 8.02
CA VAL A 104 1.88 1.95 8.63
C VAL A 104 2.53 1.62 9.98
N LEU A 105 3.67 2.23 10.31
CA LEU A 105 4.37 2.12 11.58
C LEU A 105 3.89 3.06 12.67
N ASP A 106 3.15 4.11 12.32
CA ASP A 106 2.64 5.09 13.28
C ASP A 106 1.13 4.90 13.53
N PRO A 107 0.71 4.51 14.75
CA PRO A 107 -0.71 4.40 15.10
C PRO A 107 -1.51 5.70 14.89
N LEU A 108 -0.91 6.88 15.09
CA LEU A 108 -1.58 8.15 14.88
C LEU A 108 -1.82 8.41 13.39
N SER A 109 -0.83 8.14 12.54
CA SER A 109 -0.99 8.19 11.08
C SER A 109 -2.08 7.24 10.59
N VAL A 110 -2.12 6.00 11.11
CA VAL A 110 -3.17 5.02 10.78
C VAL A 110 -4.56 5.51 11.21
N GLN A 111 -4.70 6.07 12.42
CA GLN A 111 -5.97 6.61 12.90
C GLN A 111 -6.40 7.84 12.09
N SER A 112 -5.46 8.71 11.72
CA SER A 112 -5.73 9.87 10.86
C SER A 112 -6.31 9.44 9.52
N LEU A 113 -5.76 8.40 8.90
CA LEU A 113 -6.32 7.84 7.67
C LEU A 113 -7.74 7.31 7.88
N ALA A 114 -7.98 6.54 8.96
CA ALA A 114 -9.31 6.01 9.23
C ALA A 114 -10.37 7.12 9.40
N ASN A 115 -10.04 8.19 10.13
CA ASN A 115 -10.91 9.36 10.29
C ASN A 115 -11.17 10.04 8.94
N PHE A 116 -10.12 10.24 8.14
CA PHE A 116 -10.27 10.83 6.80
C PHE A 116 -11.21 10.01 5.90
N ILE A 117 -11.08 8.68 5.87
CA ILE A 117 -11.98 7.83 5.07
C ILE A 117 -13.41 7.90 5.60
N HIS A 118 -13.59 7.88 6.92
CA HIS A 118 -14.91 8.03 7.54
C HIS A 118 -15.57 9.35 7.13
N ASP A 119 -14.88 10.46 7.31
CA ASP A 119 -15.45 11.81 7.11
C ASP A 119 -15.67 12.12 5.63
N THR A 120 -14.84 11.58 4.74
CA THR A 120 -14.91 11.85 3.30
C THR A 120 -15.84 10.90 2.56
N PHE A 121 -15.83 9.61 2.89
CA PHE A 121 -16.50 8.57 2.09
C PHE A 121 -17.54 7.76 2.88
N GLY A 122 -17.48 7.77 4.21
CA GLY A 122 -18.39 7.04 5.10
C GLY A 122 -18.27 5.51 5.06
N ARG A 123 -17.49 4.95 4.13
CA ARG A 123 -17.22 3.50 3.98
C ARG A 123 -15.91 3.26 3.25
N LEU A 124 -15.48 2.00 3.21
CA LEU A 124 -14.38 1.56 2.35
C LEU A 124 -14.74 0.24 1.67
N ASP A 125 -14.43 0.10 0.38
CA ASP A 125 -14.77 -1.10 -0.38
C ASP A 125 -13.55 -1.99 -0.66
N ILE A 126 -12.38 -1.38 -0.79
CA ILE A 126 -11.14 -2.07 -1.19
C ILE A 126 -9.99 -1.59 -0.30
N LEU A 127 -9.26 -2.52 0.30
CA LEU A 127 -7.97 -2.28 0.95
C LEU A 127 -6.90 -3.12 0.27
N VAL A 128 -5.88 -2.47 -0.28
CA VAL A 128 -4.68 -3.13 -0.81
C VAL A 128 -3.50 -2.83 0.13
N ASN A 129 -3.16 -3.82 0.94
CA ASN A 129 -1.98 -3.81 1.80
C ASN A 129 -0.74 -4.12 0.97
N ASN A 130 -0.15 -3.09 0.37
CA ASN A 130 1.01 -3.17 -0.53
C ASN A 130 2.33 -2.72 0.12
N ALA A 131 2.29 -1.82 1.11
CA ALA A 131 3.49 -1.34 1.80
C ALA A 131 4.35 -2.52 2.30
N GLY A 132 5.66 -2.45 2.08
CA GLY A 132 6.57 -3.52 2.43
C GLY A 132 8.03 -3.09 2.53
N ALA A 133 8.79 -3.82 3.33
CA ALA A 133 10.23 -3.69 3.54
C ALA A 133 10.92 -5.04 3.25
N SER A 134 12.14 -4.98 2.72
CA SER A 134 12.94 -6.17 2.36
C SER A 134 13.59 -6.86 3.56
N GLY A 135 13.76 -6.16 4.68
CA GLY A 135 14.34 -6.69 5.90
C GLY A 135 15.83 -6.99 5.85
N VAL A 136 16.55 -6.37 4.91
CA VAL A 136 17.99 -6.55 4.73
C VAL A 136 18.69 -5.24 4.38
N LEU A 137 19.99 -5.16 4.67
CA LEU A 137 20.91 -4.18 4.10
C LEU A 137 21.52 -4.77 2.84
N VAL A 138 21.68 -3.94 1.80
CA VAL A 138 22.26 -4.39 0.53
C VAL A 138 23.31 -3.41 0.05
N VAL A 139 24.43 -3.97 -0.39
CA VAL A 139 25.42 -3.26 -1.20
C VAL A 139 25.05 -3.50 -2.66
N GLU A 140 24.29 -2.58 -3.26
CA GLU A 140 23.67 -2.80 -4.58
C GLU A 140 24.66 -3.13 -5.69
N GLU A 141 25.82 -2.47 -5.69
CA GLU A 141 26.84 -2.68 -6.71
C GLU A 141 27.46 -4.08 -6.61
N GLU A 142 27.68 -4.59 -5.38
CA GLU A 142 28.11 -5.97 -5.18
C GLU A 142 27.02 -6.95 -5.61
N LEU A 143 25.75 -6.68 -5.25
CA LEU A 143 24.64 -7.55 -5.63
C LEU A 143 24.48 -7.64 -7.16
N LYS A 144 24.57 -6.51 -7.87
CA LYS A 144 24.52 -6.47 -9.34
C LYS A 144 25.70 -7.22 -9.95
N ALA A 145 26.90 -7.07 -9.39
CA ALA A 145 28.11 -7.74 -9.88
C ALA A 145 28.05 -9.28 -9.78
N LEU A 146 27.22 -9.84 -8.88
CA LEU A 146 27.00 -11.28 -8.78
C LEU A 146 26.26 -11.87 -10.00
N ASN A 147 25.57 -11.05 -10.79
CA ASN A 147 24.85 -11.44 -12.01
C ASN A 147 24.00 -12.72 -11.83
N ILE A 148 23.24 -12.77 -10.73
CA ILE A 148 22.47 -13.94 -10.33
C ILE A 148 21.33 -14.16 -11.32
N ASP A 149 21.24 -15.36 -11.87
CA ASP A 149 20.13 -15.71 -12.75
C ASP A 149 18.79 -15.71 -11.96
N PRO A 150 17.69 -15.21 -12.55
CA PRO A 150 16.41 -15.13 -11.86
C PRO A 150 15.90 -16.48 -11.32
N THR A 151 16.27 -17.60 -11.95
CA THR A 151 15.83 -18.93 -11.51
C THR A 151 16.50 -19.32 -10.20
N SER A 152 17.82 -19.16 -10.09
CA SER A 152 18.59 -19.36 -8.85
C SER A 152 18.15 -18.42 -7.74
N TRP A 153 17.83 -17.17 -8.10
CA TRP A 153 17.22 -16.25 -7.14
C TRP A 153 15.91 -16.82 -6.64
N LEU A 154 14.92 -17.06 -7.51
CA LEU A 154 13.56 -17.47 -7.12
C LEU A 154 13.51 -18.84 -6.44
N SER A 155 14.36 -19.79 -6.82
CA SER A 155 14.47 -21.09 -6.15
C SER A 155 14.98 -20.94 -4.71
N GLY A 156 15.80 -19.91 -4.43
CA GLY A 156 16.49 -19.71 -3.16
C GLY A 156 17.88 -20.35 -3.11
N GLN A 157 18.35 -20.93 -4.22
CA GLN A 157 19.69 -21.52 -4.33
C GLN A 157 20.82 -20.46 -4.26
N ALA A 158 20.50 -19.19 -4.53
CA ALA A 158 21.44 -18.09 -4.45
C ALA A 158 21.84 -17.67 -3.01
N VAL A 159 21.33 -18.34 -1.96
CA VAL A 159 21.54 -17.93 -0.55
C VAL A 159 23.00 -17.72 -0.20
N ASN A 160 23.89 -18.64 -0.57
CA ASN A 160 25.33 -18.53 -0.28
C ASN A 160 26.00 -17.46 -1.16
N THR A 161 25.53 -17.30 -2.40
CA THR A 161 26.08 -16.33 -3.35
C THR A 161 25.84 -14.90 -2.87
N VAL A 162 24.69 -14.62 -2.24
CA VAL A 162 24.30 -13.26 -1.83
C VAL A 162 24.84 -12.81 -0.46
N GLN A 163 25.42 -13.71 0.35
CA GLN A 163 25.81 -13.41 1.74
C GLN A 163 26.78 -12.23 1.88
N GLY A 164 27.64 -11.99 0.89
CA GLY A 164 28.55 -10.83 0.89
C GLY A 164 27.80 -9.50 0.68
N ALA A 165 26.88 -9.48 -0.29
CA ALA A 165 26.18 -8.29 -0.73
C ALA A 165 24.90 -7.98 0.06
N ILE A 166 24.28 -9.00 0.69
CA ILE A 166 23.02 -8.91 1.43
C ILE A 166 23.25 -9.31 2.87
N LYS A 167 23.01 -8.37 3.80
CA LYS A 167 23.17 -8.56 5.23
C LYS A 167 21.83 -8.48 5.94
N SER A 168 21.48 -9.51 6.68
CA SER A 168 20.36 -9.49 7.60
C SER A 168 20.85 -9.04 8.98
N THR A 169 20.26 -7.97 9.52
CA THR A 169 20.49 -7.54 10.91
C THR A 169 19.20 -7.63 11.71
N TYR A 170 19.31 -7.65 13.05
CA TYR A 170 18.14 -7.73 13.93
C TYR A 170 17.22 -6.52 13.74
N GLU A 171 17.78 -5.31 13.63
CA GLU A 171 17.02 -4.08 13.44
C GLU A 171 16.24 -4.10 12.12
N LYS A 172 16.85 -4.63 11.05
CA LYS A 172 16.17 -4.82 9.77
C LYS A 172 15.15 -5.94 9.81
N ALA A 173 15.37 -6.97 10.62
CA ALA A 173 14.35 -7.98 10.87
C ALA A 173 13.12 -7.36 11.55
N GLU A 174 13.30 -6.60 12.62
CA GLU A 174 12.21 -5.89 13.30
C GLU A 174 11.47 -4.91 12.38
N GLU A 175 12.19 -4.07 11.62
CA GLU A 175 11.59 -3.16 10.64
C GLU A 175 10.71 -3.92 9.63
N CYS A 176 11.20 -5.06 9.14
CA CYS A 176 10.49 -5.92 8.21
C CYS A 176 9.21 -6.49 8.79
N LEU A 177 9.27 -7.08 9.99
CA LEU A 177 8.08 -7.65 10.65
C LEU A 177 7.06 -6.56 11.00
N ASN A 178 7.55 -5.43 11.51
CA ASN A 178 6.72 -4.28 11.87
C ASN A 178 6.00 -3.67 10.66
N THR A 179 6.62 -3.68 9.49
CA THR A 179 6.01 -3.17 8.25
C THR A 179 5.10 -4.22 7.61
N ASN A 180 5.63 -5.40 7.32
CA ASN A 180 4.99 -6.39 6.43
C ASN A 180 3.87 -7.17 7.10
N TYR A 181 3.87 -7.27 8.43
CA TYR A 181 2.87 -7.99 9.20
C TYR A 181 2.12 -7.06 10.17
N TYR A 182 2.80 -6.44 11.14
CA TYR A 182 2.13 -5.62 12.15
C TYR A 182 1.53 -4.32 11.56
N GLY A 183 2.16 -3.75 10.55
CA GLY A 183 1.63 -2.60 9.81
C GLY A 183 0.35 -2.95 9.05
N VAL A 184 0.35 -4.10 8.38
CA VAL A 184 -0.84 -4.66 7.71
C VAL A 184 -1.97 -4.90 8.71
N LYS A 185 -1.66 -5.53 9.84
CA LYS A 185 -2.63 -5.79 10.90
C LYS A 185 -3.27 -4.49 11.40
N ARG A 186 -2.47 -3.49 11.78
CA ARG A 186 -2.96 -2.20 12.28
C ARG A 186 -3.82 -1.44 11.28
N VAL A 187 -3.38 -1.33 10.03
CA VAL A 187 -4.16 -0.66 8.98
C VAL A 187 -5.48 -1.39 8.74
N THR A 188 -5.44 -2.72 8.67
CA THR A 188 -6.63 -3.54 8.44
C THR A 188 -7.61 -3.38 9.60
N GLU A 189 -7.15 -3.45 10.85
CA GLU A 189 -7.99 -3.28 12.04
C GLU A 189 -8.63 -1.89 12.12
N ALA A 190 -7.86 -0.83 11.86
CA ALA A 190 -8.35 0.55 11.90
C ALA A 190 -9.40 0.84 10.82
N LEU A 191 -9.26 0.24 9.64
CA LEU A 191 -10.20 0.41 8.51
C LEU A 191 -11.34 -0.61 8.52
N LEU A 192 -11.27 -1.64 9.36
CA LEU A 192 -12.28 -2.71 9.41
C LEU A 192 -13.71 -2.19 9.66
N PRO A 193 -13.97 -1.21 10.55
CA PRO A 193 -15.32 -0.67 10.73
C PRO A 193 -15.90 -0.11 9.42
N LEU A 194 -15.07 0.54 8.60
CA LEU A 194 -15.46 1.13 7.31
C LEU A 194 -15.61 0.07 6.22
N LEU A 195 -14.73 -0.95 6.23
CA LEU A 195 -14.82 -2.11 5.33
C LEU A 195 -16.13 -2.91 5.55
N LYS A 196 -16.60 -3.00 6.80
CA LYS A 196 -17.90 -3.62 7.12
C LYS A 196 -19.11 -2.89 6.53
N LEU A 197 -18.95 -1.63 6.14
CA LEU A 197 -19.99 -0.81 5.51
C LEU A 197 -20.00 -0.92 3.97
N SER A 198 -19.08 -1.69 3.37
CA SER A 198 -19.11 -1.97 1.94
C SER A 198 -20.40 -2.69 1.54
N THR A 199 -21.04 -2.22 0.47
CA THR A 199 -22.33 -2.75 0.00
C THR A 199 -22.22 -4.02 -0.83
N ALA A 200 -21.01 -4.37 -1.29
CA ALA A 200 -20.75 -5.54 -2.12
C ALA A 200 -19.80 -6.55 -1.44
N GLY A 201 -19.59 -6.43 -0.12
CA GLY A 201 -18.56 -7.17 0.62
C GLY A 201 -17.16 -6.65 0.33
N ALA A 202 -16.44 -6.18 1.35
CA ALA A 202 -15.15 -5.56 1.14
C ALA A 202 -14.10 -6.53 0.58
N ARG A 203 -13.17 -6.01 -0.23
CA ARG A 203 -12.01 -6.73 -0.75
C ARG A 203 -10.78 -6.30 0.03
N ILE A 204 -10.08 -7.25 0.65
CA ILE A 204 -8.79 -7.02 1.31
C ILE A 204 -7.73 -7.83 0.55
N VAL A 205 -6.77 -7.13 -0.02
CA VAL A 205 -5.69 -7.70 -0.82
C VAL A 205 -4.37 -7.51 -0.10
N ASN A 206 -3.77 -8.60 0.36
CA ASN A 206 -2.47 -8.59 1.02
C ASN A 206 -1.38 -8.95 0.00
N VAL A 207 -0.55 -7.97 -0.38
CA VAL A 207 0.56 -8.22 -1.33
C VAL A 207 1.64 -9.03 -0.61
N SER A 208 1.70 -10.31 -0.95
CA SER A 208 2.60 -11.32 -0.39
C SER A 208 3.77 -11.58 -1.35
N SER A 209 4.34 -12.78 -1.34
CA SER A 209 5.55 -13.12 -2.07
C SER A 209 5.65 -14.62 -2.28
N LEU A 210 6.34 -15.08 -3.32
CA LEU A 210 6.75 -16.48 -3.47
C LEU A 210 7.46 -17.03 -2.22
N ARG A 211 8.12 -16.16 -1.45
CA ARG A 211 8.81 -16.50 -0.21
C ARG A 211 7.88 -16.85 0.96
N SER A 212 6.57 -16.66 0.82
CA SER A 212 5.60 -17.06 1.83
C SER A 212 5.29 -18.55 1.83
N GLU A 213 5.61 -19.25 0.72
CA GLU A 213 5.20 -20.64 0.49
C GLU A 213 5.71 -21.56 1.62
N LEU A 214 4.80 -22.28 2.28
CA LEU A 214 5.15 -23.13 3.43
C LEU A 214 6.21 -24.17 3.08
N LYS A 215 6.16 -24.74 1.86
CA LYS A 215 7.15 -25.71 1.35
C LYS A 215 8.59 -25.19 1.34
N ARG A 216 8.83 -23.88 1.48
CA ARG A 216 10.15 -23.25 1.55
C ARG A 216 10.71 -23.09 2.96
N ILE A 217 9.90 -23.35 3.97
CA ILE A 217 10.33 -23.33 5.38
C ILE A 217 10.93 -24.71 5.69
N PRO A 218 12.22 -24.81 6.07
CA PRO A 218 12.86 -26.10 6.35
C PRO A 218 12.19 -26.89 7.48
N SER A 219 11.83 -26.21 8.58
CA SER A 219 11.21 -26.85 9.75
C SER A 219 9.77 -27.30 9.50
N GLU A 220 9.52 -28.61 9.64
CA GLU A 220 8.17 -29.17 9.56
C GLU A 220 7.24 -28.63 10.66
N ALA A 221 7.76 -28.44 11.87
CA ALA A 221 6.99 -27.90 12.98
C ALA A 221 6.44 -26.50 12.66
N ILE A 222 7.26 -25.63 12.07
CA ILE A 222 6.84 -24.29 11.67
C ILE A 222 5.81 -24.36 10.52
N ARG A 223 6.02 -25.25 9.54
CA ARG A 223 5.03 -25.48 8.46
C ARG A 223 3.68 -25.93 9.01
N ASN A 224 3.67 -26.89 9.93
CA ASN A 224 2.45 -27.43 10.53
C ASN A 224 1.73 -26.36 11.38
N GLU A 225 2.49 -25.55 12.13
CA GLU A 225 1.94 -24.46 12.93
C GLU A 225 1.25 -23.40 12.05
N LEU A 226 1.90 -22.91 11.00
CA LEU A 226 1.34 -21.90 10.09
C LEU A 226 0.29 -22.47 9.11
N GLY A 227 0.39 -23.76 8.79
CA GLY A 227 -0.51 -24.46 7.87
C GLY A 227 -1.87 -24.82 8.47
N ASN A 228 -1.94 -25.02 9.79
CA ASN A 228 -3.15 -25.46 10.48
C ASN A 228 -4.16 -24.32 10.72
N VAL A 229 -4.98 -24.03 9.71
CA VAL A 229 -6.00 -22.96 9.78
C VAL A 229 -7.05 -23.14 10.85
N GLU A 230 -7.38 -24.39 11.22
CA GLU A 230 -8.40 -24.61 12.23
C GLU A 230 -7.94 -24.16 13.61
N ALA A 231 -6.65 -24.30 13.90
CA ALA A 231 -6.05 -23.94 15.17
C ALA A 231 -5.34 -22.56 15.16
N LEU A 232 -5.23 -21.91 14.00
CA LEU A 232 -4.46 -20.67 13.85
C LEU A 232 -5.18 -19.48 14.48
N THR A 233 -4.46 -18.72 15.30
CA THR A 233 -4.94 -17.45 15.87
C THR A 233 -3.88 -16.39 15.69
N GLU A 234 -4.28 -15.12 15.81
CA GLU A 234 -3.35 -14.00 15.70
C GLU A 234 -2.24 -14.10 16.76
N GLU A 235 -2.56 -14.53 17.98
CA GLU A 235 -1.60 -14.69 19.08
C GLU A 235 -0.55 -15.77 18.78
N LYS A 236 -0.94 -16.85 18.08
CA LYS A 236 -0.01 -17.90 17.65
C LYS A 236 0.91 -17.39 16.54
N VAL A 237 0.37 -16.65 15.58
CA VAL A 237 1.20 -16.02 14.54
C VAL A 237 2.19 -15.03 15.17
N ASP A 238 1.75 -14.23 16.14
CA ASP A 238 2.61 -13.32 16.89
C ASP A 238 3.68 -14.09 17.70
N ALA A 239 3.35 -15.27 18.23
CA ALA A 239 4.30 -16.13 18.93
C ALA A 239 5.38 -16.69 17.98
N VAL A 240 5.02 -17.09 16.76
CA VAL A 240 5.99 -17.49 15.72
C VAL A 240 6.96 -16.35 15.42
N LEU A 241 6.47 -15.11 15.28
CA LEU A 241 7.32 -13.95 15.03
C LEU A 241 8.24 -13.61 16.20
N ARG A 242 7.75 -13.70 17.45
CA ARG A 242 8.61 -13.54 18.64
C ARG A 242 9.70 -14.60 18.71
N ARG A 243 9.37 -15.86 18.40
CA ARG A 243 10.33 -16.96 18.36
C ARG A 243 11.37 -16.74 17.26
N PHE A 244 10.96 -16.30 16.08
CA PHE A 244 11.88 -15.92 15.01
C PHE A 244 12.87 -14.83 15.44
N LEU A 245 12.40 -13.74 16.04
CA LEU A 245 13.28 -12.66 16.50
C LEU A 245 14.23 -13.12 17.61
N HIS A 246 13.74 -13.95 18.54
CA HIS A 246 14.60 -14.58 19.54
C HIS A 246 15.72 -15.38 18.87
N ASP A 247 15.39 -16.28 17.96
CA ASP A 247 16.37 -17.12 17.25
C ASP A 247 17.30 -16.32 16.35
N PHE A 248 16.83 -15.20 15.81
CA PHE A 248 17.68 -14.23 15.10
C PHE A 248 18.75 -13.68 16.03
N LYS A 249 18.35 -13.22 17.22
CA LYS A 249 19.25 -12.60 18.20
C LYS A 249 20.29 -13.60 18.74
N GLU A 250 19.90 -14.86 18.89
CA GLU A 250 20.77 -15.96 19.31
C GLU A 250 21.61 -16.57 18.16
N ASN A 251 21.51 -16.01 16.95
CA ASN A 251 22.19 -16.52 15.75
C ASN A 251 21.90 -18.02 15.48
N SER A 252 20.67 -18.46 15.73
CA SER A 252 20.24 -19.85 15.68
C SER A 252 19.18 -20.13 14.59
N LEU A 253 19.02 -19.20 13.63
CA LEU A 253 18.01 -19.31 12.58
C LEU A 253 18.11 -20.62 11.77
N GLU A 254 19.30 -20.93 11.26
CA GLU A 254 19.51 -22.14 10.45
C GLU A 254 19.28 -23.41 11.29
N ALA A 255 19.85 -23.44 12.50
CA ALA A 255 19.73 -24.56 13.43
C ALA A 255 18.27 -24.84 13.83
N ASN A 256 17.45 -23.79 13.94
CA ASN A 256 16.02 -23.91 14.28
C ASN A 256 15.12 -24.05 13.03
N GLY A 257 15.72 -24.22 11.86
CA GLY A 257 15.01 -24.57 10.61
C GLY A 257 14.21 -23.42 10.00
N TRP A 258 14.68 -22.19 10.18
CA TRP A 258 14.15 -21.02 9.47
C TRP A 258 14.72 -20.92 8.04
N THR A 259 13.99 -20.29 7.13
CA THR A 259 14.47 -20.07 5.76
C THR A 259 15.64 -19.09 5.75
N MET A 260 16.77 -19.47 5.15
CA MET A 260 17.97 -18.62 5.13
C MET A 260 18.02 -17.64 3.96
N MET A 261 17.24 -17.86 2.90
CA MET A 261 17.07 -16.88 1.83
C MET A 261 16.10 -15.78 2.28
N LEU A 262 16.64 -14.59 2.57
CA LEU A 262 15.88 -13.43 3.05
C LEU A 262 14.97 -13.78 4.26
N PRO A 263 15.55 -14.19 5.41
CA PRO A 263 14.82 -14.84 6.51
C PRO A 263 13.65 -14.01 7.03
N SER A 264 13.89 -12.74 7.36
CA SER A 264 12.87 -11.84 7.90
C SER A 264 11.74 -11.55 6.90
N TYR A 265 12.10 -11.39 5.62
CA TYR A 265 11.13 -11.19 4.56
C TYR A 265 10.25 -12.43 4.39
N SER A 266 10.87 -13.61 4.30
CA SER A 266 10.19 -14.89 4.13
C SER A 266 9.18 -15.15 5.25
N ILE A 267 9.61 -15.05 6.52
CA ILE A 267 8.68 -15.30 7.64
C ILE A 267 7.61 -14.22 7.75
N SER A 268 7.91 -12.95 7.43
CA SER A 268 6.89 -11.88 7.41
C SER A 268 5.77 -12.14 6.40
N LYS A 269 6.12 -12.72 5.24
CA LYS A 269 5.14 -13.02 4.19
C LYS A 269 4.39 -14.33 4.46
N ALA A 270 5.04 -15.34 5.03
CA ALA A 270 4.38 -16.56 5.49
C ALA A 270 3.35 -16.27 6.60
N THR A 271 3.69 -15.40 7.55
CA THR A 271 2.77 -14.98 8.62
C THR A 271 1.67 -14.04 8.11
N LEU A 272 1.94 -13.21 7.11
CA LEU A 272 0.90 -12.46 6.39
C LEU A 272 -0.12 -13.37 5.70
N ASN A 273 0.33 -14.48 5.09
CA ASN A 273 -0.54 -15.48 4.51
C ASN A 273 -1.42 -16.15 5.59
N ALA A 274 -0.83 -16.53 6.71
CA ALA A 274 -1.56 -17.04 7.88
C ALA A 274 -2.64 -16.06 8.36
N TYR A 275 -2.29 -14.78 8.54
CA TYR A 275 -3.22 -13.73 8.94
C TYR A 275 -4.35 -13.52 7.93
N THR A 276 -4.05 -13.60 6.64
CA THR A 276 -5.07 -13.54 5.57
C THR A 276 -6.13 -14.63 5.77
N ARG A 277 -5.71 -15.86 6.07
CA ARG A 277 -6.63 -16.99 6.33
C ARG A 277 -7.46 -16.78 7.61
N ILE A 278 -6.85 -16.23 8.67
CA ILE A 278 -7.56 -15.86 9.90
C ILE A 278 -8.65 -14.83 9.61
N LEU A 279 -8.32 -13.76 8.88
CA LEU A 279 -9.28 -12.71 8.53
C LEU A 279 -10.43 -13.25 7.68
N ALA A 280 -10.14 -14.08 6.68
CA ALA A 280 -11.16 -14.69 5.83
C ALA A 280 -12.16 -15.53 6.64
N LYS A 281 -11.66 -16.32 7.62
CA LYS A 281 -12.51 -17.10 8.54
C LYS A 281 -13.35 -16.19 9.46
N LYS A 282 -12.74 -15.11 9.97
CA LYS A 282 -13.38 -14.16 10.91
C LYS A 282 -14.44 -13.28 10.22
N TYR A 283 -14.27 -12.98 8.93
CA TYR A 283 -15.15 -12.11 8.15
C TYR A 283 -15.63 -12.79 6.86
N PRO A 284 -16.54 -13.78 6.94
CA PRO A 284 -16.96 -14.60 5.80
C PRO A 284 -17.74 -13.83 4.71
N LYS A 285 -18.14 -12.59 4.98
CA LYS A 285 -18.78 -11.68 4.01
C LYS A 285 -17.78 -10.82 3.23
N MET A 286 -16.48 -10.93 3.54
CA MET A 286 -15.41 -10.19 2.88
C MET A 286 -14.54 -11.14 2.04
N TYR A 287 -13.94 -10.60 0.99
CA TYR A 287 -13.00 -11.31 0.12
C TYR A 287 -11.58 -10.94 0.53
N VAL A 288 -10.97 -11.76 1.38
CA VAL A 288 -9.66 -11.50 1.97
C VAL A 288 -8.66 -12.49 1.40
N ASN A 289 -7.78 -12.03 0.52
CA ASN A 289 -6.83 -12.88 -0.19
C ASN A 289 -5.43 -12.29 -0.18
N CYS A 290 -4.43 -13.14 -0.40
CA CYS A 290 -3.04 -12.71 -0.55
C CYS A 290 -2.49 -13.10 -1.92
N VAL A 291 -1.51 -12.34 -2.41
CA VAL A 291 -0.99 -12.53 -3.77
C VAL A 291 0.50 -12.30 -3.84
N HIS A 292 1.23 -13.23 -4.44
CA HIS A 292 2.55 -12.97 -4.98
C HIS A 292 2.41 -12.32 -6.37
N PRO A 293 2.87 -11.07 -6.56
CA PRO A 293 2.70 -10.35 -7.83
C PRO A 293 3.66 -10.82 -8.95
N GLY A 294 4.53 -11.79 -8.70
CA GLY A 294 5.64 -12.13 -9.58
C GLY A 294 6.93 -11.37 -9.26
N PHE A 295 7.98 -11.60 -10.05
CA PHE A 295 9.30 -11.02 -9.82
C PHE A 295 9.44 -9.66 -10.52
N VAL A 296 8.79 -8.66 -9.95
CA VAL A 296 8.64 -7.32 -10.53
C VAL A 296 9.90 -6.48 -10.32
N ASN A 297 10.33 -5.74 -11.33
CA ASN A 297 11.44 -4.80 -11.24
C ASN A 297 11.03 -3.57 -10.39
N THR A 298 11.53 -3.49 -9.16
CA THR A 298 11.23 -2.40 -8.21
C THR A 298 12.43 -2.07 -7.34
N ASP A 299 12.35 -0.95 -6.62
CA ASP A 299 13.34 -0.61 -5.60
C ASP A 299 13.40 -1.65 -4.46
N LEU A 300 12.30 -2.39 -4.18
CA LEU A 300 12.25 -3.36 -3.08
C LEU A 300 13.24 -4.52 -3.30
N ASN A 301 13.47 -4.88 -4.56
CA ASN A 301 14.42 -5.90 -5.00
C ASN A 301 15.56 -5.29 -5.81
N TRP A 302 15.92 -4.03 -5.57
CA TRP A 302 17.10 -3.37 -6.17
C TRP A 302 17.15 -3.51 -7.69
N HIS A 303 16.00 -3.43 -8.34
CA HIS A 303 15.82 -3.57 -9.78
C HIS A 303 16.28 -4.90 -10.40
N THR A 304 16.35 -5.98 -9.62
CA THR A 304 16.71 -7.32 -10.13
C THR A 304 15.54 -8.10 -10.75
N GLY A 305 14.32 -7.55 -10.71
CA GLY A 305 13.12 -8.21 -11.21
C GLY A 305 13.05 -8.25 -12.74
N THR A 306 12.38 -9.28 -13.28
CA THR A 306 12.21 -9.49 -14.72
C THR A 306 10.88 -8.95 -15.27
N MET A 307 9.89 -8.75 -14.41
CA MET A 307 8.56 -8.28 -14.81
C MET A 307 8.41 -6.77 -14.68
N THR A 308 7.53 -6.20 -15.50
CA THR A 308 7.11 -4.80 -15.43
C THR A 308 6.15 -4.53 -14.27
N LEU A 309 6.01 -3.26 -13.89
CA LEU A 309 5.01 -2.85 -12.88
C LEU A 309 3.58 -3.20 -13.31
N GLN A 310 3.26 -3.06 -14.60
CA GLN A 310 1.94 -3.34 -15.15
C GLN A 310 1.57 -4.82 -15.00
N GLU A 311 2.50 -5.72 -15.32
CA GLU A 311 2.31 -7.17 -15.13
C GLU A 311 2.20 -7.51 -13.64
N GLY A 312 3.05 -6.89 -12.80
CA GLY A 312 3.03 -7.08 -11.35
C GLY A 312 1.72 -6.67 -10.68
N ALA A 313 1.05 -5.64 -11.20
CA ALA A 313 -0.22 -5.15 -10.66
C ALA A 313 -1.43 -6.04 -11.02
N ALA A 314 -1.31 -6.94 -12.01
CA ALA A 314 -2.43 -7.73 -12.51
C ALA A 314 -3.10 -8.61 -11.44
N GLY A 315 -2.29 -9.27 -10.60
CA GLY A 315 -2.77 -10.10 -9.49
C GLY A 315 -3.51 -9.27 -8.43
N PRO A 316 -2.87 -8.27 -7.79
CA PRO A 316 -3.54 -7.38 -6.85
C PRO A 316 -4.81 -6.74 -7.40
N LEU A 317 -4.80 -6.31 -8.66
CA LEU A 317 -5.97 -5.74 -9.32
C LEU A 317 -7.11 -6.75 -9.47
N LYS A 318 -6.82 -7.99 -9.92
CA LYS A 318 -7.83 -9.05 -10.01
C LYS A 318 -8.50 -9.28 -8.66
N LEU A 319 -7.72 -9.33 -7.58
CA LEU A 319 -8.24 -9.55 -6.23
C LEU A 319 -9.06 -8.38 -5.70
N ALA A 320 -8.64 -7.14 -5.99
CA ALA A 320 -9.36 -5.92 -5.63
C ALA A 320 -10.72 -5.81 -6.34
N LEU A 321 -10.85 -6.46 -7.50
CA LEU A 321 -12.04 -6.42 -8.36
C LEU A 321 -12.84 -7.72 -8.37
N LEU A 322 -12.57 -8.66 -7.45
CA LEU A 322 -13.27 -9.94 -7.40
C LEU A 322 -14.79 -9.73 -7.38
N PRO A 323 -15.55 -10.48 -8.21
CA PRO A 323 -17.00 -10.44 -8.17
C PRO A 323 -17.52 -11.06 -6.87
N ASP A 324 -18.81 -10.84 -6.60
CA ASP A 324 -19.46 -11.49 -5.48
C ASP A 324 -19.47 -13.01 -5.66
N GLY A 325 -19.30 -13.76 -4.57
CA GLY A 325 -19.08 -15.21 -4.60
C GLY A 325 -17.67 -15.62 -5.01
N GLY A 326 -16.75 -14.67 -5.19
CA GLY A 326 -15.34 -14.94 -5.43
C GLY A 326 -14.64 -15.66 -4.26
N PRO A 327 -13.41 -16.16 -4.48
CA PRO A 327 -12.64 -16.85 -3.44
C PRO A 327 -12.26 -15.90 -2.29
N THR A 328 -12.12 -16.46 -1.09
CA THR A 328 -11.64 -15.78 0.11
C THR A 328 -10.77 -16.75 0.91
N GLY A 329 -9.74 -16.23 1.57
CA GLY A 329 -8.76 -17.03 2.32
C GLY A 329 -7.77 -17.78 1.42
N CYS A 330 -7.59 -17.34 0.17
CA CYS A 330 -6.72 -17.98 -0.81
C CYS A 330 -5.41 -17.21 -1.02
N TYR A 331 -4.37 -17.95 -1.42
CA TYR A 331 -3.13 -17.41 -1.96
C TYR A 331 -3.14 -17.49 -3.48
N PHE A 332 -2.63 -16.44 -4.12
CA PHE A 332 -2.53 -16.35 -5.57
C PHE A 332 -1.08 -16.16 -6.01
N TYR A 333 -0.69 -16.86 -7.07
CA TYR A 333 0.47 -16.48 -7.86
C TYR A 333 0.00 -15.70 -9.07
N GLN A 334 0.30 -14.41 -9.09
CA GLN A 334 -0.26 -13.45 -10.05
C GLN A 334 -1.79 -13.54 -10.07
N THR A 335 -2.38 -14.07 -11.13
CA THR A 335 -3.84 -14.20 -11.28
C THR A 335 -4.37 -15.58 -10.92
N GLU A 336 -3.52 -16.58 -10.69
CA GLU A 336 -3.94 -17.96 -10.47
C GLU A 336 -3.91 -18.34 -9.00
N VAL A 337 -4.89 -19.13 -8.55
CA VAL A 337 -4.89 -19.70 -7.20
C VAL A 337 -3.69 -20.65 -7.07
N ALA A 338 -2.99 -20.57 -5.94
CA ALA A 338 -1.81 -21.38 -5.65
C ALA A 338 -1.84 -21.90 -4.21
N ASP A 339 -1.00 -22.90 -3.94
CA ASP A 339 -0.82 -23.46 -2.59
C ASP A 339 -0.02 -22.51 -1.69
N PHE A 340 -0.39 -22.52 -0.40
CA PHE A 340 0.11 -21.61 0.62
C PHE A 340 1.59 -21.70 0.96
#